data_AF-A0A177N3A8-F1
#
_entry.id   AF-A0A177N3A8-F1
#
_cell.length_a   1.000
_cell.length_b   1.000
_cell.length_c   1.000
_cell.angle_alpha   90.00
_cell.angle_beta   90.00
_cell.angle_gamma   90.00
#
_symmetry.space_group_name_H-M   'P 1'
#
loop_
_entity.id
_entity.type
_entity.pdbx_description
1 polymer ?
#
loop_
_entity_poly.entity_id
_entity_poly.type
_entity_poly.pdbx_seq_one_letter_code
_entity_poly.pdbx_strand_id
1 'polypeptide(L)'
;MANIHDNPTRNAWMAKIAALNNVAQGHTFLTEFRAKHMSPFKTDWSLELDALWIECKIEEKLALLKHNEFKDAQLFNTCTCGANAQQVADEAVAKMDACTDMYEAERIHINFRLACKPPVMPVNVFLDTDRLLGTKLMELRNTDYYALPLEELRNKRGVKVITLQ
;
A
#
# COMPACT_ATOMS: atom_id res chain seq x y z
N MET A 1 28.95 -10.27 9.55
CA MET A 1 27.58 -10.17 8.99
C MET A 1 27.08 -8.76 9.24
N ALA A 2 26.45 -8.10 8.27
CA ALA A 2 25.69 -6.89 8.59
C ALA A 2 24.63 -7.27 9.64
N ASN A 3 24.48 -6.47 10.70
CA ASN A 3 23.47 -6.73 11.71
C ASN A 3 22.08 -6.52 11.05
N ILE A 4 21.23 -7.54 11.12
CA ILE A 4 19.94 -7.56 10.41
C ILE A 4 19.05 -6.39 10.85
N HIS A 5 19.09 -6.04 12.14
CA HIS A 5 18.14 -5.09 12.73
C HIS A 5 18.71 -3.66 12.85
N ASP A 6 20.03 -3.52 12.85
CA ASP A 6 20.74 -2.25 12.89
C ASP A 6 21.81 -2.24 11.80
N ASN A 7 21.56 -1.46 10.75
CA ASN A 7 22.43 -1.42 9.59
C ASN A 7 22.49 -0.01 8.98
N PRO A 8 23.52 0.28 8.16
CA PRO A 8 23.69 1.59 7.53
C PRO A 8 22.49 2.03 6.69
N THR A 9 21.79 1.10 6.04
CA THR A 9 20.59 1.40 5.25
C THR A 9 19.49 1.98 6.13
N ARG A 10 19.14 1.30 7.23
CA ARG A 10 18.12 1.78 8.19
C ARG A 10 18.53 3.12 8.80
N ASN A 11 19.79 3.29 9.16
CA ASN A 11 20.31 4.55 9.71
C ASN A 11 20.19 5.72 8.71
N ALA A 12 20.52 5.49 7.44
CA ALA A 12 20.35 6.49 6.38
C ALA A 12 18.88 6.87 6.15
N TRP A 13 17.96 5.91 6.23
CA TRP A 13 16.52 6.18 6.13
C TRP A 13 15.98 6.92 7.35
N MET A 14 16.43 6.60 8.56
CA MET A 14 16.07 7.34 9.77
C MET A 14 16.46 8.82 9.68
N ALA A 15 17.63 9.14 9.11
CA ALA A 15 18.02 10.53 8.87
C ALA A 15 17.07 11.27 7.91
N LYS A 16 16.60 10.61 6.84
CA LYS A 16 15.60 11.17 5.91
C LYS A 16 14.26 11.40 6.61
N ILE A 17 13.81 10.44 7.42
CA ILE A 17 12.55 10.51 8.16
C ILE A 17 12.58 11.65 9.18
N ALA A 18 13.72 11.85 9.87
CA ALA A 18 13.89 12.92 10.84
C ALA A 18 13.72 14.32 10.23
N ALA A 19 14.08 14.49 8.95
CA ALA A 19 13.99 15.76 8.24
C ALA A 19 12.56 16.14 7.79
N LEU A 20 11.57 15.27 7.98
CA LEU A 20 10.17 15.56 7.64
C LEU A 20 9.57 16.49 8.69
N ASN A 21 9.04 17.64 8.26
CA ASN A 21 8.59 18.70 9.17
C ASN A 21 7.09 18.95 9.15
N ASN A 22 6.38 18.42 8.14
CA ASN A 22 4.93 18.59 8.07
C ASN A 22 4.18 17.43 7.41
N VAL A 23 2.85 17.37 7.59
CA VAL A 23 1.99 16.30 7.08
C VAL A 23 2.12 16.15 5.56
N ALA A 24 2.18 17.25 4.80
CA ALA A 24 2.31 17.19 3.35
C ALA A 24 3.61 16.49 2.91
N GLN A 25 4.74 16.85 3.52
CA GLN A 25 6.03 16.19 3.27
C GLN A 25 5.98 14.71 3.63
N GLY A 26 5.43 14.37 4.81
CA GLY A 26 5.33 12.98 5.24
C GLY A 26 4.39 12.14 4.37
N HIS A 27 3.28 12.72 3.89
CA HIS A 27 2.36 12.08 2.95
C HIS A 27 3.06 11.72 1.64
N THR A 28 3.71 12.70 1.01
CA THR A 28 4.43 12.48 -0.24
C THR A 28 5.54 11.45 -0.05
N PHE A 29 6.34 11.58 1.02
CA PHE A 29 7.43 10.65 1.31
C PHE A 29 6.95 9.21 1.48
N LEU A 30 5.86 8.98 2.21
CA LEU A 30 5.31 7.65 2.45
C LEU A 30 4.69 7.04 1.18
N THR A 31 3.92 7.82 0.43
CA THR A 31 3.24 7.32 -0.78
C THR A 31 4.23 6.99 -1.89
N GLU A 32 5.26 7.82 -2.08
CA GLU A 32 6.37 7.54 -2.99
C GLU A 32 7.18 6.31 -2.55
N PHE A 33 7.47 6.20 -1.26
CA PHE A 33 8.15 5.02 -0.70
C PHE A 33 7.38 3.74 -1.02
N ARG A 34 6.07 3.73 -0.77
CA ARG A 34 5.19 2.58 -1.02
C ARG A 34 5.15 2.23 -2.51
N ALA A 35 4.97 3.21 -3.39
CA ALA A 35 4.95 2.99 -4.83
C ALA A 35 6.26 2.38 -5.34
N LYS A 36 7.39 2.80 -4.78
CA LYS A 36 8.72 2.39 -5.24
C LYS A 36 9.18 1.04 -4.68
N HIS A 37 8.88 0.76 -3.41
CA HIS A 37 9.50 -0.35 -2.67
C HIS A 37 8.51 -1.43 -2.17
N MET A 38 7.19 -1.22 -2.31
CA MET A 38 6.19 -2.13 -1.75
C MET A 38 5.34 -2.80 -2.83
N SER A 39 4.76 -3.95 -2.46
CA SER A 39 3.98 -4.86 -3.33
C SER A 39 4.81 -5.62 -4.38
N PRO A 40 4.23 -6.64 -5.04
CA PRO A 40 4.86 -7.30 -6.19
C PRO A 40 5.12 -6.37 -7.39
N PHE A 41 4.56 -5.15 -7.39
CA PHE A 41 4.67 -4.19 -8.48
C PHE A 41 5.70 -3.09 -8.23
N LYS A 42 6.48 -3.22 -7.15
CA LYS A 42 7.58 -2.32 -6.83
C LYS A 42 8.60 -2.24 -7.96
N THR A 43 9.16 -1.05 -8.14
CA THR A 43 10.16 -0.76 -9.17
C THR A 43 11.60 -0.87 -8.64
N ASP A 44 11.76 -0.95 -7.31
CA ASP A 44 13.06 -1.02 -6.66
C ASP A 44 13.09 -2.10 -5.57
N TRP A 45 13.93 -3.11 -5.82
CA TRP A 45 14.14 -4.28 -4.96
C TRP A 45 15.34 -4.11 -4.01
N SER A 46 16.01 -2.96 -4.01
CA SER A 46 17.21 -2.71 -3.19
C SER A 46 16.96 -2.76 -1.69
N LEU A 47 15.70 -2.65 -1.26
CA LEU A 47 15.30 -2.63 0.15
C LEU A 47 14.54 -3.90 0.57
N GLU A 48 14.68 -5.03 -0.13
CA GLU A 48 13.89 -6.24 0.12
C GLU A 48 13.90 -6.69 1.59
N LEU A 49 15.02 -6.51 2.29
CA LEU A 49 15.21 -6.95 3.67
C LEU A 49 14.91 -5.86 4.73
N ASP A 50 14.66 -4.62 4.31
CA ASP A 50 14.54 -3.47 5.21
C ASP A 50 13.24 -2.67 5.02
N ALA A 51 12.57 -2.79 3.86
CA ALA A 51 11.47 -1.91 3.47
C ALA A 51 10.29 -1.93 4.47
N LEU A 52 9.95 -3.09 5.03
CA LEU A 52 8.87 -3.22 6.02
C LEU A 52 9.15 -2.42 7.30
N TRP A 53 10.39 -2.45 7.78
CA TRP A 53 10.77 -1.70 8.97
C TRP A 53 10.83 -0.21 8.68
N ILE A 54 11.38 0.17 7.51
CA ILE A 54 11.44 1.56 7.07
C ILE A 54 10.04 2.15 6.89
N GLU A 55 9.11 1.42 6.25
CA GLU A 55 7.71 1.82 6.10
C GLU A 55 7.10 2.18 7.47
N CYS A 56 7.25 1.28 8.45
CA CYS A 56 6.78 1.50 9.82
C CYS A 56 7.34 2.79 10.44
N LYS A 57 8.64 3.09 10.24
CA LYS A 57 9.23 4.33 10.77
C LYS A 57 8.75 5.60 10.08
N ILE A 58 8.45 5.52 8.79
CA ILE A 58 7.78 6.63 8.08
C ILE A 58 6.35 6.81 8.60
N GLU A 59 5.63 5.71 8.83
CA GLU A 59 4.27 5.72 9.40
C GLU A 59 4.23 6.36 10.79
N GLU A 60 5.14 5.98 11.69
CA GLU A 60 5.28 6.60 13.02
C GLU A 60 5.46 8.13 12.92
N LYS A 61 6.39 8.57 12.06
CA LYS A 61 6.67 10.00 11.86
C LYS A 61 5.48 10.76 11.30
N LEU A 62 4.81 10.21 10.27
CA LEU A 62 3.63 10.84 9.70
C LEU A 62 2.47 10.89 10.69
N ALA A 63 2.27 9.85 11.50
CA ALA A 63 1.24 9.85 12.55
C ALA A 63 1.47 10.96 13.58
N LEU A 64 2.71 11.19 14.01
CA LEU A 64 3.06 12.29 14.91
C LEU A 64 2.84 13.66 14.26
N LEU A 65 3.22 13.82 12.99
CA LEU A 65 2.96 15.05 12.25
C LEU A 65 1.46 15.34 12.13
N LYS A 66 0.65 14.32 11.84
CA LYS A 66 -0.82 14.44 11.84
C LYS A 66 -1.36 14.88 13.18
N HIS A 67 -0.90 14.26 14.27
CA HIS A 67 -1.36 14.62 15.61
C HIS A 67 -1.10 16.09 15.94
N ASN A 68 0.02 16.64 15.45
CA ASN A 68 0.38 18.04 15.70
C ASN A 68 -0.36 19.04 14.80
N GLU A 69 -0.72 18.66 13.56
CA GLU A 69 -1.29 19.58 12.57
C GLU A 69 -2.81 19.47 12.39
N PHE A 70 -3.37 18.26 12.52
CA PHE A 70 -4.79 18.03 12.27
C PHE A 70 -5.60 18.33 13.54
N LYS A 71 -6.76 18.95 13.35
CA LYS A 71 -7.79 19.04 14.39
C LYS A 71 -8.55 17.72 14.50
N ASP A 72 -9.23 17.50 15.62
CA ASP A 72 -9.98 16.26 15.91
C ASP A 72 -10.84 15.79 14.73
N ALA A 73 -11.67 16.67 14.15
CA ALA A 73 -12.53 16.32 13.03
C ALA A 73 -11.75 15.84 11.78
N GLN A 74 -10.54 16.38 11.55
CA GLN A 74 -9.70 15.98 10.42
C GLN A 74 -9.02 14.62 10.67
N LEU A 75 -8.67 14.30 11.93
CA LEU A 75 -8.10 12.99 12.28
C LEU A 75 -9.04 11.84 11.94
N PHE A 76 -10.35 12.05 12.05
CA PHE A 76 -11.37 11.03 11.79
C PHE A 76 -11.85 10.99 10.33
N ASN A 77 -11.82 12.11 9.60
CA ASN A 77 -12.55 12.23 8.33
C ASN A 77 -11.67 12.62 7.12
N THR A 78 -10.37 12.87 7.32
CA THR A 78 -9.51 13.45 6.29
C THR A 78 -8.25 12.62 6.07
N CYS A 79 -7.95 12.32 4.81
CA CYS A 79 -6.69 11.73 4.39
C CYS A 79 -5.54 12.75 4.54
N THR A 80 -4.29 12.29 4.67
CA THR A 80 -3.15 13.22 4.82
C THR A 80 -2.88 14.13 3.63
N CYS A 81 -3.46 13.86 2.45
CA CYS A 81 -3.48 14.76 1.30
C CYS A 81 -4.57 15.84 1.36
N GLY A 82 -5.41 15.86 2.40
CA GLY A 82 -6.54 16.78 2.55
C GLY A 82 -7.87 16.29 1.98
N ALA A 83 -7.89 15.16 1.26
CA ALA A 83 -9.12 14.58 0.72
C ALA A 83 -10.06 14.04 1.81
N ASN A 84 -11.37 14.06 1.54
CA ASN A 84 -12.36 13.41 2.40
C ASN A 84 -12.16 11.88 2.36
N ALA A 85 -11.98 11.25 3.52
CA ALA A 85 -11.66 9.83 3.60
C ALA A 85 -12.80 8.94 3.09
N GLN A 86 -14.05 9.27 3.43
CA GLN A 86 -15.22 8.49 3.01
C GLN A 86 -15.42 8.58 1.49
N GLN A 87 -15.25 9.77 0.91
CA GLN A 87 -15.34 9.92 -0.54
C GLN A 87 -14.29 9.07 -1.27
N VAL A 88 -13.03 9.07 -0.81
CA VAL A 88 -11.96 8.23 -1.40
C VAL A 88 -12.30 6.74 -1.27
N ALA A 89 -12.89 6.33 -0.14
CA ALA A 89 -13.36 4.96 0.06
C ALA A 89 -14.48 4.59 -0.90
N ASP A 90 -15.52 5.42 -1.00
CA ASP A 90 -16.69 5.19 -1.85
C ASP A 90 -16.28 5.08 -3.32
N GLU A 91 -15.35 5.93 -3.79
CA GLU A 91 -14.80 5.87 -5.15
C GLU A 91 -14.04 4.56 -5.40
N ALA A 92 -13.25 4.09 -4.43
CA ALA A 92 -12.51 2.85 -4.55
C ALA A 92 -13.44 1.62 -4.57
N VAL A 93 -14.47 1.60 -3.73
CA VAL A 93 -15.48 0.53 -3.68
C VAL A 93 -16.29 0.51 -4.97
N ALA A 94 -16.78 1.66 -5.44
CA ALA A 94 -17.55 1.74 -6.69
C ALA A 94 -16.74 1.22 -7.89
N LYS A 95 -15.44 1.55 -7.95
CA LYS A 95 -14.54 1.04 -9.00
C LYS A 95 -14.37 -0.49 -8.91
N MET A 96 -14.27 -1.04 -7.71
CA MET A 96 -14.15 -2.48 -7.48
C MET A 96 -15.44 -3.23 -7.79
N ASP A 97 -16.60 -2.68 -7.43
CA ASP A 97 -17.90 -3.30 -7.68
C ASP A 97 -18.19 -3.41 -9.18
N ALA A 98 -17.79 -2.39 -9.95
CA ALA A 98 -17.89 -2.39 -11.41
C ALA A 98 -16.87 -3.33 -12.10
N CYS A 99 -15.87 -3.83 -11.38
CA CYS A 99 -14.82 -4.66 -11.94
C CYS A 99 -15.27 -6.12 -12.12
N THR A 100 -15.04 -6.65 -13.31
CA THR A 100 -15.36 -8.04 -13.68
C THR A 100 -14.12 -8.90 -13.90
N ASP A 101 -12.93 -8.31 -13.95
CA ASP A 101 -11.66 -9.00 -14.22
C ASP A 101 -10.83 -9.11 -12.93
N MET A 102 -10.39 -10.33 -12.59
CA MET A 102 -9.65 -10.58 -11.35
C MET A 102 -8.25 -9.93 -11.32
N TYR A 103 -7.63 -9.69 -12.48
CA TYR A 103 -6.33 -9.02 -12.59
C TYR A 103 -6.49 -7.50 -12.51
N GLU A 104 -7.60 -6.93 -12.99
CA GLU A 104 -7.88 -5.51 -12.75
C GLU A 104 -8.26 -5.28 -11.27
N ALA A 105 -9.09 -6.15 -10.70
CA ALA A 105 -9.46 -6.11 -9.28
C ALA A 105 -8.23 -6.15 -8.36
N GLU A 106 -7.24 -7.00 -8.66
CA GLU A 106 -6.01 -7.05 -7.86
C GLU A 106 -5.24 -5.71 -7.89
N ARG A 107 -5.27 -5.01 -9.02
CA ARG A 107 -4.61 -3.69 -9.17
C ARG A 107 -5.34 -2.63 -8.39
N ILE A 108 -6.66 -2.62 -8.44
CA ILE A 108 -7.49 -1.69 -7.66
C ILE A 108 -7.17 -1.85 -6.17
N HIS A 109 -7.22 -3.08 -5.66
CA HIS A 109 -6.99 -3.35 -4.23
C HIS A 109 -5.56 -3.01 -3.79
N ILE A 110 -4.56 -3.43 -4.57
CA ILE A 110 -3.15 -3.15 -4.25
C ILE A 110 -2.88 -1.64 -4.28
N ASN A 111 -3.34 -0.93 -5.30
CA ASN A 111 -3.11 0.51 -5.42
C ASN A 111 -3.84 1.29 -4.32
N PHE A 112 -5.05 0.89 -3.94
CA PHE A 112 -5.74 1.45 -2.78
C PHE A 112 -4.90 1.32 -1.52
N ARG A 113 -4.35 0.13 -1.24
CA ARG A 113 -3.50 -0.09 -0.06
C ARG A 113 -2.22 0.75 -0.10
N LEU A 114 -1.55 0.84 -1.25
CA LEU A 114 -0.32 1.64 -1.38
C LEU A 114 -0.60 3.13 -1.14
N ALA A 115 -1.70 3.66 -1.66
CA ALA A 115 -2.07 5.05 -1.52
C ALA A 115 -2.66 5.40 -0.14
N CYS A 116 -3.49 4.52 0.42
CA CYS A 116 -4.38 4.88 1.53
C CYS A 116 -4.04 4.20 2.87
N LYS A 117 -3.14 3.21 2.92
CA LYS A 117 -2.80 2.54 4.18
C LYS A 117 -2.46 3.56 5.28
N PRO A 118 -2.97 3.39 6.52
CA PRO A 118 -2.66 4.27 7.63
C PRO A 118 -1.15 4.54 7.77
N PRO A 119 -0.74 5.74 8.21
CA PRO A 119 -1.59 6.82 8.71
C PRO A 119 -2.16 7.75 7.61
N VAL A 120 -2.12 7.38 6.32
CA VAL A 120 -2.69 8.23 5.25
C VAL A 120 -4.20 8.42 5.43
N MET A 121 -4.96 7.33 5.37
CA MET A 121 -6.40 7.32 5.65
C MET A 121 -6.68 7.00 7.13
N PRO A 122 -7.75 7.54 7.73
CA PRO A 122 -8.25 7.09 9.02
C PRO A 122 -8.50 5.58 9.04
N VAL A 123 -8.07 4.91 10.13
CA VAL A 123 -8.02 3.44 10.22
C VAL A 123 -9.40 2.80 10.02
N ASN A 124 -10.45 3.38 10.61
CA ASN A 124 -11.81 2.83 10.51
C ASN A 124 -12.31 2.81 9.06
N VAL A 125 -12.09 3.91 8.32
CA VAL A 125 -12.47 4.02 6.91
C VAL A 125 -11.63 3.06 6.07
N PHE A 126 -10.31 3.02 6.32
CA PHE A 126 -9.41 2.13 5.58
C PHE A 126 -9.78 0.66 5.74
N LEU A 127 -10.00 0.19 6.96
CA LEU A 127 -10.26 -1.23 7.23
C LEU A 127 -11.62 -1.66 6.69
N ASP A 128 -12.65 -0.81 6.75
CA ASP A 128 -13.94 -1.14 6.15
C ASP A 128 -13.86 -1.18 4.62
N THR A 129 -13.12 -0.26 4.02
CA THR A 129 -12.85 -0.28 2.57
C THR A 129 -12.05 -1.53 2.18
N ASP A 130 -10.96 -1.84 2.90
CA ASP A 130 -10.12 -3.01 2.63
C ASP A 130 -10.90 -4.33 2.74
N ARG A 131 -11.86 -4.41 3.68
CA ARG A 131 -12.80 -5.52 3.81
C ARG A 131 -13.64 -5.68 2.54
N LEU A 132 -14.27 -4.61 2.07
CA LEU A 132 -15.13 -4.64 0.86
C LEU A 132 -14.33 -5.01 -0.39
N LEU A 133 -13.17 -4.36 -0.59
CA LEU A 133 -12.29 -4.64 -1.72
C LEU A 133 -11.78 -6.10 -1.70
N GLY A 134 -11.40 -6.59 -0.52
CA GLY A 134 -10.93 -7.96 -0.34
C GLY A 134 -12.01 -9.00 -0.64
N THR A 135 -13.26 -8.77 -0.22
CA THR A 135 -14.39 -9.66 -0.53
C THR A 135 -14.56 -9.83 -2.03
N LYS A 136 -14.70 -8.72 -2.79
CA LYS A 136 -14.89 -8.77 -4.24
C LYS A 136 -13.70 -9.41 -4.96
N LEU A 137 -12.47 -9.12 -4.54
CA LEU A 137 -11.27 -9.73 -5.12
C LEU A 137 -11.26 -11.25 -4.94
N MET A 138 -11.66 -11.75 -3.77
CA MET A 138 -11.73 -13.19 -3.50
C MET A 138 -12.83 -13.86 -4.33
N GLU A 139 -14.00 -13.23 -4.47
CA GLU A 139 -15.08 -13.75 -5.32
C GLU A 139 -14.62 -13.93 -6.78
N LEU A 140 -13.97 -12.90 -7.33
CA LEU A 140 -13.47 -12.94 -8.71
C LEU A 140 -12.35 -13.97 -8.90
N ARG A 141 -11.41 -14.06 -7.95
CA ARG A 141 -10.28 -14.99 -8.08
C ARG A 141 -10.67 -16.44 -7.87
N ASN A 142 -11.58 -16.72 -6.94
CA ASN A 142 -11.90 -18.10 -6.54
C ASN A 142 -12.93 -18.77 -7.43
N THR A 143 -13.61 -18.02 -8.30
CA THR A 143 -14.48 -18.58 -9.34
C THR A 143 -13.63 -19.32 -10.35
N ASP A 144 -13.93 -20.61 -10.58
CA ASP A 144 -13.21 -21.46 -11.53
C ASP A 144 -11.68 -21.47 -11.36
N TYR A 145 -11.21 -21.38 -10.10
CA TYR A 145 -9.79 -21.20 -9.76
C TYR A 145 -8.84 -22.20 -10.44
N TYR A 146 -9.29 -23.44 -10.68
CA TYR A 146 -8.48 -24.50 -11.29
C TYR A 146 -8.73 -24.70 -12.79
N ALA A 147 -9.59 -23.88 -13.40
CA ALA A 147 -9.94 -24.04 -14.82
C ALA A 147 -8.79 -23.62 -15.76
N LEU A 148 -7.93 -22.69 -15.33
CA LEU A 148 -6.81 -22.21 -16.14
C LEU A 148 -5.56 -23.09 -15.94
N PRO A 149 -5.01 -23.74 -16.98
CA PRO A 149 -3.77 -24.49 -16.87
C PRO A 149 -2.59 -23.63 -16.41
N LEU A 150 -1.60 -24.26 -15.76
CA LEU A 150 -0.43 -23.55 -15.23
C LEU A 150 0.37 -22.81 -16.31
N GLU A 151 0.46 -23.37 -17.52
CA GLU A 151 1.16 -22.75 -18.65
C GLU A 151 0.51 -21.42 -19.05
N GLU A 152 -0.82 -21.40 -19.16
CA GLU A 152 -1.58 -20.19 -19.47
C GLU A 152 -1.54 -19.18 -18.32
N LEU A 153 -1.63 -19.66 -17.07
CA LEU A 153 -1.53 -18.81 -15.89
C LEU A 153 -0.17 -18.10 -15.81
N ARG A 154 0.94 -18.80 -16.12
CA ARG A 154 2.29 -18.20 -16.19
C ARG A 154 2.34 -17.07 -17.23
N ASN A 155 1.74 -17.29 -18.40
CA ASN A 155 1.65 -16.27 -19.45
C ASN A 155 0.79 -15.07 -19.03
N LYS A 156 -0.39 -15.31 -18.44
CA LYS A 156 -1.29 -14.25 -17.94
C LYS A 156 -0.64 -13.42 -16.85
N ARG A 157 0.08 -14.06 -15.91
CA ARG A 157 0.84 -13.36 -14.86
C ARG A 157 2.05 -12.61 -15.40
N GLY A 158 2.60 -13.03 -16.55
CA GLY A 158 3.74 -12.41 -17.20
C GLY A 158 5.09 -12.79 -16.56
N VAL A 159 5.21 -14.00 -16.01
CA VAL A 159 6.47 -14.44 -15.39
C VAL A 159 7.50 -14.83 -16.44
N LYS A 160 8.79 -14.57 -16.16
CA LYS A 160 9.89 -15.21 -16.90
C LYS A 160 10.20 -16.55 -16.24
N VAL A 161 9.86 -17.65 -16.92
CA VAL A 161 10.17 -19.00 -16.44
C VAL A 161 11.68 -19.24 -16.54
N ILE A 162 12.33 -19.52 -15.41
CA ILE A 162 13.79 -19.75 -15.36
C ILE A 162 14.14 -21.22 -15.58
N THR A 163 13.38 -22.12 -14.95
CA THR A 163 13.53 -23.58 -15.09
C THR A 163 12.19 -24.26 -14.84
N LEU A 164 11.98 -25.40 -15.50
CA LEU A 164 10.90 -26.36 -15.22
C LEU A 164 11.60 -27.71 -15.05
N GLN A 165 11.41 -28.32 -13.87
CA GLN A 165 11.97 -29.62 -13.54
C GLN A 165 11.09 -30.74 -14.07
#